data_AF-A0A1D6FU46-F1
#
_entry.id   AF-A0A1D6FU46-F1
#
_cell.length_a   1.000
_cell.length_b   1.000
_cell.length_c   1.000
_cell.angle_alpha   90.00
_cell.angle_beta   90.00
_cell.angle_gamma   90.00
#
_symmetry.space_group_name_H-M   'P 1'
#
loop_
_entity.id
_entity.type
_entity.pdbx_description
1 polymer ?
#
loop_
_entity_poly.entity_id
_entity_poly.type
_entity_poly.pdbx_seq_one_letter_code
_entity_poly.pdbx_strand_id
1 'polypeptide(L)'
;MSSWVGASVLSLGEWIIKRMPLVRHIYNASKQISAAISPDQNKQAFKEAVIIRHPRVGEYAFGFITSSVSLQSYSGQEDLYCVYVPTNHLYIGDIFMVNSKDVIRPNLSVREGIEIVVSGGMSMPQILSTLDPEMILGDRTGPSRS
;
A
#
# COMPACT_ATOMS: atom_id res chain seq x y z
N MET A 1 -18.01 12.65 44.97
CA MET A 1 -18.56 11.42 44.35
C MET A 1 -18.50 11.46 42.81
N SER A 2 -17.44 12.00 42.21
CA SER A 2 -17.30 12.17 40.75
C SER A 2 -16.27 11.24 40.09
N SER A 3 -15.35 10.65 40.87
CA SER A 3 -14.28 9.78 40.33
C SER A 3 -14.72 8.35 40.05
N TRP A 4 -15.78 7.87 40.71
CA TRP A 4 -16.23 6.47 40.57
C TRP A 4 -17.05 6.25 39.28
N VAL A 5 -17.91 7.22 38.95
CA VAL A 5 -18.71 7.20 37.71
C VAL A 5 -17.82 7.31 36.47
N GLY A 6 -16.76 8.12 36.53
CA GLY A 6 -15.79 8.24 35.43
C GLY A 6 -15.01 6.95 35.18
N ALA A 7 -14.57 6.27 36.24
CA ALA A 7 -13.88 4.98 36.13
C ALA A 7 -14.80 3.87 35.57
N SER A 8 -16.09 3.89 35.91
CA SER A 8 -17.08 2.95 35.37
C SER A 8 -17.41 3.18 33.90
N VAL A 9 -17.43 4.43 33.43
CA VAL A 9 -17.64 4.75 32.00
C VAL A 9 -16.43 4.34 31.17
N LEU A 10 -15.21 4.55 31.67
CA LEU A 10 -13.98 4.09 31.01
C LEU A 10 -13.92 2.56 30.94
N SER A 11 -14.26 1.85 32.01
CA SER A 11 -14.25 0.38 31.99
C SER A 11 -15.34 -0.22 31.11
N LEU A 12 -16.49 0.45 30.97
CA LEU A 12 -17.54 0.08 30.02
C LEU A 12 -17.09 0.32 28.57
N GLY A 13 -16.40 1.43 28.30
CA GLY A 13 -15.79 1.71 27.00
C GLY A 13 -14.72 0.67 26.61
N GLU A 14 -13.86 0.28 27.55
CA GLU A 14 -12.90 -0.81 27.36
C GLU A 14 -13.59 -2.15 27.11
N TRP A 15 -14.69 -2.43 27.81
CA TRP A 15 -15.46 -3.65 27.60
C TRP A 15 -16.13 -3.68 26.22
N ILE A 16 -16.64 -2.54 25.75
CA ILE A 16 -17.20 -2.39 24.40
C ILE A 16 -16.10 -2.59 23.34
N ILE A 17 -14.94 -1.94 23.48
CA ILE A 17 -13.77 -2.13 22.59
C ILE A 17 -13.34 -3.61 22.56
N LYS A 18 -13.30 -4.28 23.73
CA LYS A 18 -12.96 -5.71 23.83
C LYS A 18 -14.00 -6.64 23.22
N ARG A 19 -15.26 -6.19 23.08
CA ARG A 19 -16.37 -7.00 22.57
C ARG A 19 -16.84 -6.57 21.18
N MET A 20 -16.17 -5.60 20.56
CA MET A 20 -16.59 -4.99 19.30
C MET A 20 -16.34 -5.95 18.11
N PRO A 21 -17.41 -6.54 17.52
CA PRO A 21 -17.30 -7.29 16.27
C PRO A 21 -16.69 -6.46 15.12
N LEU A 22 -16.66 -5.12 15.24
CA LEU A 22 -16.11 -4.20 14.25
C LEU A 22 -14.61 -4.39 13.98
N VAL A 23 -13.78 -4.55 15.03
CA VAL A 23 -12.35 -4.84 14.85
C VAL A 23 -12.19 -6.19 14.17
N ARG A 24 -13.03 -7.17 14.54
CA ARG A 24 -13.05 -8.48 13.89
C ARG A 24 -13.46 -8.38 12.42
N HIS A 25 -14.40 -7.52 12.06
CA HIS A 25 -14.79 -7.28 10.66
C HIS A 25 -13.69 -6.59 9.86
N ILE A 26 -13.01 -5.59 10.43
CA ILE A 26 -11.87 -4.91 9.80
C ILE A 26 -10.69 -5.88 9.63
N TYR A 27 -10.39 -6.66 10.66
CA TYR A 27 -9.34 -7.68 10.61
C TYR A 27 -9.71 -8.82 9.66
N ASN A 28 -10.99 -9.20 9.58
CA ASN A 28 -11.47 -10.22 8.65
C ASN A 28 -11.51 -9.71 7.21
N ALA A 29 -11.86 -8.44 6.97
CA ALA A 29 -11.79 -7.82 5.65
C ALA A 29 -10.34 -7.64 5.21
N SER A 30 -9.46 -7.16 6.10
CA SER A 30 -8.02 -7.10 5.88
C SER A 30 -7.41 -8.48 5.66
N LYS A 31 -7.85 -9.50 6.40
CA LYS A 31 -7.44 -10.90 6.21
C LYS A 31 -8.04 -11.54 4.96
N GLN A 32 -9.25 -11.18 4.53
CA GLN A 32 -9.83 -11.63 3.25
C GLN A 32 -9.11 -11.00 2.08
N ILE A 33 -8.83 -9.70 2.16
CA ILE A 33 -7.97 -9.01 1.20
C ILE A 33 -6.62 -9.71 1.17
N SER A 34 -5.97 -9.94 2.33
CA SER A 34 -4.69 -10.64 2.50
C SER A 34 -4.69 -12.12 2.05
N ALA A 35 -5.80 -12.83 2.19
CA ALA A 35 -5.94 -14.22 1.79
C ALA A 35 -6.28 -14.37 0.30
N ALA A 36 -6.96 -13.39 -0.30
CA ALA A 36 -7.07 -13.27 -1.75
C ALA A 36 -5.70 -13.01 -2.42
N ILE A 37 -4.66 -12.71 -1.62
CA ILE A 37 -3.29 -12.45 -2.07
C ILE A 37 -2.37 -13.68 -2.04
N SER A 38 -2.77 -14.87 -1.53
CA SER A 38 -2.02 -16.12 -1.74
C SER A 38 -2.75 -17.37 -1.20
N PRO A 39 -2.88 -18.46 -2.00
CA PRO A 39 -1.84 -19.49 -2.01
C PRO A 39 -1.66 -20.22 -3.36
N ASP A 40 -1.98 -19.60 -4.50
CA ASP A 40 -1.44 -20.05 -5.77
C ASP A 40 -0.30 -19.13 -6.17
N GLN A 41 0.84 -19.75 -6.42
CA GLN A 41 2.15 -19.11 -6.53
C GLN A 41 2.09 -17.93 -7.53
N ASN A 42 2.70 -16.80 -7.13
CA ASN A 42 3.26 -15.76 -8.02
C ASN A 42 2.55 -14.39 -8.19
N LYS A 43 1.49 -14.04 -7.44
CA LYS A 43 0.89 -12.67 -7.55
C LYS A 43 0.42 -12.07 -6.21
N GLN A 44 1.32 -11.37 -5.52
CA GLN A 44 0.91 -10.38 -4.51
C GLN A 44 0.00 -9.31 -5.18
N ALA A 45 -1.22 -9.11 -4.69
CA ALA A 45 -2.19 -8.11 -5.14
C ALA A 45 -1.68 -6.67 -5.02
N PHE A 46 -0.81 -6.41 -4.04
CA PHE A 46 0.02 -5.20 -3.95
C PHE A 46 1.47 -5.65 -3.88
N LYS A 47 2.23 -5.34 -4.91
CA LYS A 47 3.63 -5.78 -5.02
C LYS A 47 4.55 -4.86 -4.23
N GLU A 48 4.38 -3.56 -4.40
CA GLU A 48 5.30 -2.53 -3.90
C GLU A 48 4.53 -1.26 -3.54
N ALA A 49 4.95 -0.58 -2.47
CA ALA A 49 4.54 0.80 -2.18
C ALA A 49 5.37 1.75 -3.04
N VAL A 50 4.73 2.77 -3.64
CA VAL A 50 5.37 3.66 -4.60
C VAL A 50 4.87 5.08 -4.48
N ILE A 51 5.68 6.00 -5.00
CA ILE A 51 5.36 7.41 -5.14
C ILE A 51 5.36 7.73 -6.64
N ILE A 52 4.30 8.41 -7.09
CA ILE A 52 4.16 8.88 -8.47
C ILE A 52 3.99 10.39 -8.49
N ARG A 53 4.37 11.02 -9.60
CA ARG A 53 4.08 12.45 -9.81
C ARG A 53 2.59 12.63 -10.04
N HIS A 54 1.97 13.53 -9.29
CA HIS A 54 0.56 13.88 -9.46
C HIS A 54 0.45 14.98 -10.54
N PRO A 55 -0.68 15.12 -11.27
CA PRO A 55 -0.84 16.06 -12.39
C PRO A 55 -0.44 17.53 -12.12
N ARG A 56 -0.43 17.98 -10.87
CA ARG A 56 0.06 19.32 -10.52
C ARG A 56 1.55 19.30 -10.20
N VAL A 57 2.27 20.29 -10.73
CA VAL A 57 3.70 20.44 -10.52
C VAL A 57 4.00 20.57 -9.01
N GLY A 58 4.90 19.72 -8.51
CA GLY A 58 5.28 19.68 -7.09
C GLY A 58 4.39 18.80 -6.22
N GLU A 59 3.30 18.23 -6.75
CA GLU A 59 2.48 17.25 -6.03
C GLU A 59 2.93 15.81 -6.33
N TYR A 60 2.90 14.98 -5.30
CA TYR A 60 3.19 13.56 -5.38
C TYR A 60 2.02 12.78 -4.79
N ALA A 61 1.73 11.62 -5.38
CA ALA A 61 0.75 10.68 -4.87
C ALA A 61 1.44 9.43 -4.35
N PHE A 62 0.99 8.95 -3.20
CA PHE A 62 1.41 7.68 -2.62
C PHE A 62 0.43 6.59 -3.04
N GLY A 63 0.96 5.45 -3.49
CA GLY A 63 0.13 4.36 -3.97
C GLY A 63 0.85 3.02 -3.93
N PHE A 64 0.22 2.02 -4.55
CA PHE A 64 0.73 0.67 -4.59
C PHE A 64 0.70 0.13 -6.01
N ILE A 65 1.79 -0.50 -6.44
CA ILE A 65 1.79 -1.26 -7.70
C ILE A 65 0.91 -2.50 -7.52
N THR A 66 -0.14 -2.60 -8.31
CA THR A 66 -1.03 -3.77 -8.34
C THR A 66 -0.71 -4.70 -9.50
N SER A 67 -0.29 -4.14 -10.63
CA SER A 67 0.09 -4.91 -11.82
C SER A 67 1.06 -4.17 -12.73
N SER A 68 1.63 -4.92 -13.68
CA SER A 68 2.51 -4.41 -14.73
C SER A 68 1.89 -4.77 -16.08
N VAL A 69 1.79 -3.81 -16.98
CA VAL A 69 1.15 -3.94 -18.28
C VAL A 69 2.09 -3.38 -19.34
N SER A 70 2.30 -4.12 -20.42
CA SER A 70 2.99 -3.59 -21.60
C SER A 70 1.94 -3.07 -22.58
N LEU A 71 1.92 -1.76 -22.80
CA LEU A 71 1.06 -1.11 -23.77
C LEU A 71 1.72 -1.17 -25.15
N GLN A 72 1.10 -1.87 -26.09
CA GLN A 72 1.54 -1.88 -27.48
C GLN A 72 0.82 -0.79 -28.27
N SER A 73 1.59 0.12 -28.85
CA SER A 73 1.12 1.17 -29.75
C SER A 73 1.82 1.04 -31.11
N TYR A 74 1.28 1.69 -32.13
CA TYR A 74 1.94 1.83 -33.44
C TYR A 74 3.34 2.47 -33.34
N SER A 75 3.58 3.26 -32.28
CA SER A 75 4.84 3.95 -32.00
C SER A 75 5.86 3.11 -31.20
N GLY A 76 5.48 1.93 -30.71
CA GLY A 76 6.36 1.06 -29.91
C GLY A 76 5.65 0.41 -28.72
N GLN A 77 6.43 -0.30 -27.90
CA GLN A 77 5.98 -0.95 -26.67
C GLN A 77 6.40 -0.13 -25.45
N GLU A 78 5.46 0.18 -24.57
CA GLU A 78 5.71 0.89 -23.31
C GLU A 78 5.38 -0.01 -22.12
N ASP A 79 6.32 -0.14 -21.19
CA ASP A 79 6.08 -0.86 -19.94
C ASP A 79 5.53 0.08 -18.87
N LEU A 80 4.29 -0.17 -18.48
CA LEU A 80 3.52 0.61 -17.52
C LEU A 80 3.29 -0.19 -16.24
N TYR A 81 3.23 0.51 -15.11
CA TYR A 81 2.71 0.00 -13.86
C TYR A 81 1.32 0.56 -13.59
N CYS A 82 0.41 -0.32 -13.17
CA CYS A 82 -0.86 0.08 -12.60
C CYS A 82 -0.64 0.39 -11.11
N VAL A 83 -0.80 1.67 -10.77
CA VAL A 83 -0.63 2.20 -9.43
C VAL A 83 -1.99 2.54 -8.87
N TYR A 84 -2.39 1.83 -7.81
CA TYR A 84 -3.57 2.15 -7.03
C TYR A 84 -3.23 3.23 -6.00
N VAL A 85 -3.91 4.37 -6.08
CA VAL A 85 -3.80 5.49 -5.13
C VAL A 85 -5.04 5.49 -4.24
N PRO A 86 -4.91 5.09 -2.97
CA PRO A 86 -6.04 5.07 -2.05
C PRO A 86 -6.57 6.49 -1.79
N THR A 87 -7.89 6.64 -1.74
CA THR A 87 -8.52 7.88 -1.28
C THR A 87 -9.19 7.66 0.08
N ASN A 88 -9.73 8.73 0.67
CA ASN A 88 -10.53 8.68 1.90
C ASN A 88 -11.72 7.71 1.84
N HIS A 89 -12.14 7.31 0.64
CA HIS A 89 -13.12 6.25 0.45
C HIS A 89 -12.36 4.93 0.24
N LEU A 90 -12.32 4.09 1.27
CA LEU A 90 -11.55 2.82 1.34
C LEU A 90 -11.77 1.85 0.14
N TYR A 91 -12.78 2.09 -0.69
CA TYR A 91 -13.16 1.29 -1.86
C TYR A 91 -13.09 2.03 -3.22
N ILE A 92 -12.80 3.33 -3.23
CA ILE A 92 -12.77 4.16 -4.45
C ILE A 92 -11.42 4.89 -4.47
N GLY A 93 -10.35 4.15 -4.66
CA GLY A 93 -9.06 4.73 -5.02
C GLY A 93 -8.96 4.98 -6.52
N ASP A 94 -8.05 5.86 -6.91
CA ASP A 94 -7.72 6.08 -8.32
C ASP A 94 -6.74 5.01 -8.80
N ILE A 95 -6.80 4.68 -10.08
CA ILE A 95 -5.83 3.80 -10.74
C ILE A 95 -5.12 4.61 -11.81
N PHE A 96 -3.81 4.76 -11.65
CA PHE A 96 -2.95 5.42 -12.63
C PHE A 96 -2.10 4.38 -13.35
N MET A 97 -2.01 4.49 -14.67
CA MET A 97 -1.01 3.77 -15.46
C MET A 97 0.18 4.69 -15.68
N VAL A 98 1.31 4.35 -15.08
CA VAL A 98 2.51 5.21 -15.07
C VAL A 98 3.66 4.45 -15.71
N ASN A 99 4.49 5.14 -16.51
CA ASN A 99 5.67 4.52 -17.10
C ASN A 99 6.58 3.96 -16.01
N SER A 100 7.09 2.76 -16.21
CA SER A 100 7.99 2.08 -15.26
C SER A 100 9.20 2.91 -14.82
N LYS A 101 9.66 3.83 -15.67
CA LYS A 101 10.79 4.73 -15.40
C LYS A 101 10.44 5.94 -14.52
N ASP A 102 9.16 6.30 -14.45
CA ASP A 102 8.69 7.49 -13.74
C ASP A 102 8.18 7.17 -12.32
N VAL A 103 8.25 5.90 -11.92
CA VAL A 103 7.85 5.43 -10.59
C VAL A 103 8.99 5.56 -9.59
N ILE A 104 8.74 6.26 -8.48
CA ILE A 104 9.68 6.42 -7.38
C ILE A 104 9.40 5.35 -6.33
N ARG A 105 10.42 4.55 -5.99
CA ARG A 105 10.29 3.45 -5.01
C ARG A 105 10.90 3.85 -3.67
N PRO A 106 10.08 4.17 -2.66
CA PRO A 106 10.59 4.41 -1.31
C PRO A 106 11.07 3.10 -0.67
N ASN A 107 12.00 3.19 0.27
CA ASN A 107 12.39 2.09 1.15
C ASN A 107 11.32 1.85 2.22
N LEU A 108 10.13 1.45 1.78
CA LEU A 108 8.98 1.12 2.60
C LEU A 108 8.41 -0.23 2.20
N SER A 109 8.08 -1.05 3.19
CA SER A 109 7.30 -2.25 2.97
C SER A 109 5.85 -1.90 2.62
N VAL A 110 5.15 -2.83 1.95
CA VAL A 110 3.70 -2.69 1.68
C VAL A 110 2.91 -2.51 2.97
N ARG A 111 3.34 -3.15 4.07
CA ARG A 111 2.70 -3.03 5.39
C ARG A 111 2.79 -1.61 5.94
N GLU A 112 3.97 -0.99 5.91
CA GLU A 112 4.17 0.39 6.33
C GLU A 112 3.38 1.35 5.44
N GLY A 113 3.31 1.08 4.13
CA GLY A 113 2.46 1.83 3.22
C GLY A 113 0.98 1.79 3.60
N ILE A 114 0.46 0.61 3.98
CA ILE A 114 -0.93 0.47 4.45
C ILE A 114 -1.15 1.27 5.75
N GLU A 115 -0.18 1.26 6.66
CA GLU A 115 -0.25 2.04 7.91
C GLU A 115 -0.31 3.55 7.64
N ILE A 116 0.48 4.04 6.69
CA ILE A 116 0.43 5.44 6.24
C ILE A 116 -0.97 5.78 5.71
N VAL A 117 -1.55 4.93 4.88
CA VAL A 117 -2.88 5.16 4.29
C VAL A 117 -3.99 5.13 5.35
N VAL A 118 -3.99 4.14 6.23
CA VAL A 118 -4.99 3.99 7.29
C VAL A 118 -4.91 5.12 8.32
N SER A 119 -3.70 5.62 8.59
CA SER A 119 -3.50 6.78 9.47
C SER A 119 -3.80 8.13 8.79
N GLY A 120 -4.22 8.15 7.52
CA GLY A 120 -4.43 9.38 6.77
C GLY A 120 -3.15 10.21 6.56
N GLY A 121 -1.98 9.54 6.54
CA GLY A 121 -0.67 10.16 6.34
C GLY A 121 0.08 10.51 7.63
N MET A 122 -0.52 10.33 8.82
CA MET A 122 0.14 10.68 10.09
C MET A 122 1.37 9.81 10.40
N SER A 123 1.40 8.55 9.92
CA SER A 123 2.54 7.65 10.08
C SER A 123 3.64 7.86 9.02
N MET A 124 3.59 8.93 8.22
CA MET A 124 4.61 9.19 7.20
C MET A 124 5.98 9.49 7.86
N PRO A 125 7.07 8.79 7.49
CA PRO A 125 8.40 9.08 8.01
C PRO A 125 8.88 10.47 7.54
N GLN A 126 9.74 11.10 8.37
CA GLN A 126 10.29 12.42 8.06
C GLN A 126 11.27 12.41 6.87
N ILE A 127 11.87 11.25 6.58
CA ILE A 127 12.81 11.06 5.48
C ILE A 127 12.40 9.79 4.73
N LEU A 128 12.15 9.93 3.43
CA LEU A 128 11.91 8.83 2.51
C LEU A 128 13.16 8.63 1.66
N SER A 129 13.92 7.58 1.97
CA SER A 129 15.02 7.15 1.10
C SER A 129 14.46 6.36 -0.08
N THR A 130 14.90 6.65 -1.30
CA THR A 130 14.54 5.88 -2.49
C THR A 130 15.46 4.67 -2.62
N LEU A 131 14.93 3.53 -3.03
CA LEU A 131 15.74 2.39 -3.43
C LEU A 131 16.43 2.73 -4.76
N ASP A 132 17.76 2.61 -4.80
CA ASP A 132 18.52 2.83 -6.02
C ASP A 132 18.08 1.82 -7.11
N PRO A 133 17.83 2.28 -8.36
CA PRO A 133 17.41 1.39 -9.45
C PRO A 133 18.35 0.21 -9.71
N GLU A 134 19.65 0.37 -9.40
CA GLU A 134 20.67 -0.66 -9.58
C GLU A 134 20.49 -1.86 -8.64
N MET A 135 19.91 -1.66 -7.46
CA MET A 135 19.74 -2.72 -6.46
C MET A 135 18.66 -3.75 -6.85
N ILE A 136 17.70 -3.35 -7.70
CA ILE A 136 16.59 -4.20 -8.15
C ILE A 136 17.00 -5.10 -9.34
N LEU A 137 17.99 -4.68 -10.14
CA LEU A 137 18.44 -5.45 -11.30
C LEU A 137 19.34 -6.64 -10.91
N GLY A 138 19.93 -6.62 -9.72
CA GLY A 138 20.88 -7.64 -9.23
C GLY A 138 20.27 -8.99 -8.83
N ASP A 139 18.95 -9.07 -8.61
CA ASP A 139 18.29 -10.30 -8.14
C ASP A 139 17.81 -11.22 -9.28
N ARG A 140 18.07 -10.86 -10.54
CA ARG A 140 17.68 -11.66 -11.72
C ARG A 140 18.81 -12.47 -12.35
N THR A 141 20.02 -12.43 -11.80
CA THR A 141 21.17 -13.19 -12.30
C THR A 141 21.72 -14.14 -11.23
N GLY A 142 20.92 -15.13 -10.84
CA GLY A 142 21.42 -16.36 -10.20
C GLY A 142 21.91 -17.36 -11.26
N PRO A 143 22.99 -18.11 -11.02
CA PRO A 143 23.77 -18.74 -12.08
C PRO A 143 23.04 -19.94 -12.68
N SER A 144 22.89 -19.94 -14.01
CA SER A 144 22.71 -21.16 -14.79
C SER A 144 23.91 -22.07 -14.52
N ARG A 145 23.70 -23.14 -13.76
CA ARG A 145 24.63 -24.25 -13.68
C ARG A 145 24.19 -25.33 -14.65
N SER A 146 25.09 -25.55 -15.61
CA SER A 146 25.26 -26.73 -16.47
C SER A 146 25.11 -28.06 -15.74
#